data_AF-A0A059F3D5-F1
#
_entry.id   AF-A0A059F3D5-F1
#
_cell.length_a   1.000
_cell.length_b   1.000
_cell.length_c   1.000
_cell.angle_alpha   90.00
_cell.angle_beta   90.00
_cell.angle_gamma   90.00
#
_symmetry.space_group_name_H-M   'P 1'
#
loop_
_entity.id
_entity.type
_entity.pdbx_description
1 polymer ?
#
loop_
_entity_poly.entity_id
_entity_poly.type
_entity_poly.pdbx_seq_one_letter_code
_entity_poly.pdbx_strand_id
1 'polypeptide(L)' 'MNLMSQWVVGGINIYTREYFFVEVIMKDLDTLKTVTFENVLPGSLIVTDEWRGY' A
#
# COMPACT_ATOMS: atom_id res chain seq x y z
N MET A 1 19.60 18.78 4.83
CA MET A 1 18.39 18.23 4.18
C MET A 1 17.97 17.02 4.99
N ASN A 2 16.79 17.07 5.63
CA ASN A 2 16.25 15.89 6.28
C ASN A 2 15.77 14.95 5.17
N LEU A 3 16.52 13.89 4.87
CA LEU A 3 16.13 12.85 3.93
C LEU A 3 15.00 12.07 4.59
N MET A 4 13.76 12.55 4.46
CA MET A 4 12.61 11.69 4.76
C MET A 4 12.67 10.52 3.77
N SER A 5 12.91 9.32 4.27
CA SER A 5 13.01 8.12 3.44
C SER A 5 11.69 7.93 2.70
N GLN A 6 11.72 8.08 1.38
CA GLN A 6 10.55 7.89 0.53
C GLN A 6 10.28 6.39 0.38
N TRP A 7 9.04 5.99 0.63
CA TRP A 7 8.56 4.62 0.48
C TRP A 7 7.64 4.53 -0.72
N VAL A 8 7.50 3.32 -1.26
CA VAL A 8 6.49 2.99 -2.25
C VAL A 8 5.61 1.90 -1.67
N VAL A 9 4.30 2.15 -1.65
CA VAL A 9 3.28 1.16 -1.30
C VAL A 9 2.60 0.74 -2.59
N GLY A 10 2.41 -0.55 -2.78
CA GLY A 10 1.80 -1.06 -4.00
C GLY A 10 1.16 -2.41 -3.79
N GLY A 11 0.33 -2.78 -4.75
CA GLY A 11 -0.39 -4.05 -4.79
C GLY A 11 -0.59 -4.51 -6.22
N ILE A 12 -0.75 -5.81 -6.40
CA ILE A 12 -1.05 -6.44 -7.68
C ILE A 12 -2.24 -7.39 -7.52
N ASN A 13 -3.19 -7.29 -8.45
CA ASN A 13 -4.23 -8.29 -8.59
C ASN A 13 -3.63 -9.54 -9.26
N ILE A 14 -3.61 -10.67 -8.55
CA ILE A 14 -2.99 -11.90 -9.05
C ILE A 14 -3.68 -12.48 -10.30
N TYR A 15 -4.96 -12.16 -10.51
CA TYR A 15 -5.75 -12.66 -11.63
C TYR A 15 -5.64 -11.75 -12.86
N THR A 16 -5.79 -10.43 -12.67
CA THR A 16 -5.82 -9.47 -13.80
C THR A 16 -4.44 -8.88 -14.12
N ARG A 17 -3.48 -9.00 -13.20
CA ARG A 17 -2.15 -8.35 -13.25
C ARG A 17 -2.20 -6.82 -13.23
N GLU A 18 -3.36 -6.22 -13.01
CA GLU A 18 -3.47 -4.79 -12.72
C GLU A 18 -2.78 -4.49 -11.39
N TYR A 19 -2.12 -3.33 -11.34
CA TYR A 19 -1.31 -2.94 -10.20
C TYR A 19 -1.42 -1.45 -9.92
N PHE A 20 -1.07 -1.07 -8.70
CA PHE A 20 -0.87 0.32 -8.30
C PHE A 20 0.45 0.45 -7.53
N PHE A 21 1.05 1.63 -7.64
CA PHE A 21 2.22 2.03 -6.85
C PHE A 21 2.05 3.50 -6.45
N VAL A 22 2.12 3.76 -5.15
CA VAL A 22 1.93 5.09 -4.56
C VAL A 22 3.15 5.44 -3.72
N GLU A 23 3.74 6.59 -4.02
CA GLU A 23 4.83 7.14 -3.23
C GLU A 23 4.29 7.74 -1.93
N VAL A 24 4.91 7.38 -0.80
CA VAL A 24 4.52 7.87 0.51
C VAL A 24 5.75 8.30 1.30
N ILE A 25 5.61 9.39 2.06
CA ILE A 25 6.69 9.90 2.91
C ILE A 25 6.76 9.11 4.22
N MET A 26 5.59 8.79 4.80
CA MET A 26 5.47 7.96 5.98
C MET A 26 4.83 6.63 5.61
N LYS A 27 5.30 5.57 6.25
CA LYS A 27 4.82 4.21 6.08
C LYS A 27 4.19 3.76 7.41
N ASP A 28 3.18 4.50 7.86
CA ASP A 28 2.43 4.22 9.08
C ASP A 28 1.05 3.64 8.78
N LEU A 29 0.35 3.18 9.82
CA LEU A 29 -0.95 2.52 9.71
C LEU A 29 -1.99 3.38 8.98
N ASP A 30 -2.03 4.69 9.29
CA ASP A 30 -3.01 5.58 8.70
C ASP A 30 -2.72 5.81 7.20
N THR A 31 -1.45 5.95 6.83
CA THR A 31 -1.05 6.04 5.42
C THR A 31 -1.40 4.77 4.65
N LEU A 32 -1.10 3.60 5.23
CA LEU A 32 -1.37 2.31 4.58
C LEU A 32 -2.87 2.05 4.43
N LYS A 33 -3.68 2.41 5.44
CA LYS A 33 -5.15 2.35 5.35
C LYS A 33 -5.67 3.23 4.23
N THR A 34 -5.24 4.49 4.15
CA THR A 34 -5.67 5.42 3.09
C THR A 34 -5.33 4.86 1.71
N VAL A 35 -4.07 4.47 1.49
CA VAL A 35 -3.64 3.89 0.20
C VAL A 35 -4.45 2.65 -0.14
N THR A 36 -4.74 1.79 0.83
CA THR A 36 -5.53 0.58 0.62
C THR A 36 -6.98 0.92 0.24
N PHE A 37 -7.64 1.81 0.95
CA PHE A 37 -9.03 2.20 0.66
C PHE A 37 -9.19 2.89 -0.70
N GLU A 38 -8.19 3.64 -1.14
CA GLU A 38 -8.22 4.34 -2.43
C GLU A 38 -7.96 3.42 -3.62
N ASN A 39 -7.20 2.33 -3.44
CA ASN A 39 -6.69 1.51 -4.54
C ASN A 39 -7.20 0.06 -4.55
N VAL A 40 -7.84 -0.41 -3.47
CA VAL A 40 -8.35 -1.78 -3.35
C VAL A 40 -9.87 -1.77 -3.20
N LEU A 41 -10.55 -2.58 -4.00
CA LEU A 41 -12.01 -2.67 -3.96
C LEU A 41 -12.49 -3.26 -2.62
N PRO A 42 -13.57 -2.72 -2.02
CA PRO A 42 -14.17 -3.29 -0.82
C PRO A 42 -14.50 -4.77 -0.97
N GLY A 43 -14.20 -5.55 0.08
CA GLY A 43 -14.42 -7.01 0.09
C GLY A 43 -13.34 -7.83 -0.61
N SER A 44 -12.29 -7.20 -1.17
CA SER A 44 -11.13 -7.93 -1.69
C SER A 44 -10.36 -8.65 -0.58
N LEU A 45 -9.83 -9.84 -0.88
CA LEU A 45 -8.86 -10.50 -0.02
C LEU A 45 -7.46 -9.91 -0.29
N ILE A 46 -6.86 -9.32 0.75
CA ILE A 46 -5.49 -8.83 0.71
C ILE A 46 -4.58 -9.88 1.33
N VAL A 47 -3.53 -10.27 0.60
CA VAL A 47 -2.45 -11.14 1.10
C VAL A 47 -1.20 -10.27 1.20
N THR A 48 -0.68 -10.10 2.41
CA THR A 48 0.51 -9.30 2.69
C THR A 48 1.62 -10.18 3.26
N ASP A 49 2.83 -9.63 3.37
CA ASP A 49 3.98 -10.24 4.04
C ASP A 49 3.92 -10.16 5.57
N GLU A 50 2.71 -9.99 6.14
CA GLU A 50 2.44 -9.82 7.56
C GLU A 50 3.20 -8.66 8.21
N TRP A 51 3.60 -7.66 7.42
CA TRP A 51 4.28 -6.52 7.99
C TRP A 51 3.35 -5.74 8.93
N ARG A 52 3.82 -5.47 10.16
CA ARG A 52 3.07 -4.90 11.29
C ARG A 52 2.31 -3.58 11.03
N GLY A 53 2.58 -2.91 9.90
CA GLY A 53 1.90 -1.67 9.52
C GLY A 53 0.57 -1.87 8.79
N TYR A 54 0.32 -3.06 8.23
CA TYR A 54 -0.93 -3.39 7.52
C TYR A 54 -2.06 -3.76 8.48
#